data_AF-V7PGX5-F1
#
_entry.id   AF-V7PGX5-F1
#
_cell.length_a   1.000
_cell.length_b   1.000
_cell.length_c   1.000
_cell.angle_alpha   90.00
_cell.angle_beta   90.00
_cell.angle_gamma   90.00
#
_symmetry.space_group_name_H-M   'P 1'
#
loop_
_entity.id
_entity.type
_entity.pdbx_description
1 polymer ?
#
loop_
_entity_poly.entity_id
_entity_poly.type
_entity_poly.pdbx_seq_one_letter_code
_entity_poly.pdbx_strand_id
1 'polypeptide(L)'
;MENFVSGYPPPPYYFNEYEEADTEVNSILEKHSNNINITENNFIDIIREKYDIYNINENIKIENDKTPKSNIDEKQITVTLEKINQENEKEMCKFLFGRPPPIPLKDNYNIFGINYDTDRKVEELEPDDILYDNKKNYKEEFIRLYKMYKDCFFSLFDDIVNTRKNDKTLIKQLIKIHTNLFHILANLRYHQTINNIINILKIQIKRRQIAIDKMKISLFNVYNYIYFVQTNFSKNNMIKNERNILKRKKNAHTHMENENEEE
;
A
#
# COMPACT_ATOMS: atom_id res chain seq x y z
N MET A 1 7.85 49.48 30.20
CA MET A 1 7.47 48.40 29.26
C MET A 1 6.86 47.30 30.11
N GLU A 2 5.56 47.09 29.96
CA GLU A 2 4.79 46.11 30.73
C GLU A 2 5.30 44.69 30.40
N ASN A 3 5.67 43.94 31.44
CA ASN A 3 5.98 42.53 31.33
C ASN A 3 4.69 41.76 31.03
N PHE A 4 4.38 41.58 29.75
CA PHE A 4 3.40 40.60 29.32
C PHE A 4 3.93 39.21 29.69
N VAL A 5 3.44 38.68 30.82
CA VAL A 5 3.60 37.27 31.16
C VAL A 5 2.72 36.49 30.18
N SER A 6 3.32 35.97 29.13
CA SER A 6 2.67 35.00 28.24
C SER A 6 2.09 33.89 29.11
N GLY A 7 0.78 33.64 29.01
CA GLY A 7 0.12 32.53 29.71
C GLY A 7 0.49 31.15 29.16
N TYR A 8 1.41 31.10 28.20
CA TYR A 8 1.96 29.86 27.68
C TYR A 8 3.20 29.47 28.48
N PRO A 9 3.40 28.16 28.74
CA PRO A 9 4.65 27.68 29.31
C PRO A 9 5.82 28.11 28.42
N PRO A 10 7.01 28.34 29.01
CA PRO A 10 8.20 28.61 28.23
C PRO A 10 8.40 27.51 27.17
N PRO A 11 8.85 27.86 25.97
CA PRO A 11 9.07 26.88 24.91
C PRO A 11 10.01 25.76 25.40
N PRO A 12 9.78 24.51 24.96
CA PRO A 12 10.62 23.39 25.35
C PRO A 12 12.10 23.62 25.01
N TYR A 13 13.02 23.01 25.76
CA TYR A 13 14.47 23.20 25.58
C TYR A 13 14.98 22.90 24.16
N TYR A 14 14.28 22.02 23.43
CA TYR A 14 14.64 21.64 22.05
C TYR A 14 14.10 22.61 20.99
N PHE A 15 13.30 23.62 21.36
CA PHE A 15 12.70 24.55 20.40
C PHE A 15 13.76 25.30 19.56
N ASN A 16 14.83 25.77 20.22
CA ASN A 16 15.91 26.48 19.56
C ASN A 16 16.66 25.59 18.55
N GLU A 17 16.75 24.27 18.81
CA GLU A 17 17.40 23.31 17.90
C GLU A 17 16.68 23.24 16.54
N TYR A 18 15.36 23.41 16.50
CA TYR A 18 14.58 23.38 15.26
C TYR A 18 14.64 24.71 14.49
N GLU A 19 14.57 25.84 15.19
CA GLU A 19 14.62 27.18 14.56
C GLU A 19 15.99 27.46 13.93
N GLU A 20 17.06 27.04 14.59
CA GLU A 20 18.43 27.13 14.07
C GLU A 20 18.66 26.16 12.90
N ALA A 21 18.11 24.95 12.97
CA ALA A 21 18.20 23.99 11.86
C ALA A 21 17.50 24.50 10.59
N ASP A 22 16.30 25.07 10.69
CA ASP A 22 15.56 25.56 9.53
C ASP A 22 16.29 26.72 8.81
N THR A 23 16.86 27.66 9.56
CA THR A 23 17.58 28.80 8.98
C THR A 23 18.90 28.38 8.31
N GLU A 24 19.65 27.47 8.92
CA GLU A 24 20.90 26.98 8.36
C GLU A 24 20.70 26.03 7.18
N VAL A 25 19.71 25.13 7.24
CA VAL A 25 19.38 24.22 6.12
C VAL A 25 18.92 25.03 4.91
N ASN A 26 18.10 26.07 5.10
CA ASN A 26 17.71 26.97 4.01
C ASN A 26 18.92 27.69 3.40
N SER A 27 19.88 28.13 4.22
CA SER A 27 21.13 28.74 3.72
C SER A 27 22.01 27.75 2.94
N ILE A 28 21.99 26.46 3.29
CA ILE A 28 22.74 25.40 2.59
C ILE A 28 22.02 25.05 1.28
N LEU A 29 20.70 24.97 1.27
CA LEU A 29 19.87 24.78 0.08
C LEU A 29 20.03 25.92 -0.93
N GLU A 30 20.06 27.17 -0.47
CA GLU A 30 20.31 28.36 -1.31
C GLU A 30 21.74 28.38 -1.90
N LYS A 31 22.73 27.85 -1.17
CA LYS A 31 24.08 27.64 -1.72
C LYS A 31 24.13 26.48 -2.72
N HIS A 32 23.26 25.47 -2.55
CA HIS A 32 23.15 24.31 -3.42
C HIS A 32 22.49 24.64 -4.76
N SER A 33 21.48 25.52 -4.80
CA SER A 33 20.80 25.93 -6.03
C SER A 33 21.68 26.75 -6.98
N ASN A 34 22.72 27.41 -6.44
CA ASN A 34 23.61 28.29 -7.20
C ASN A 34 24.88 27.59 -7.75
N ASN A 35 25.14 26.33 -7.39
CA ASN A 35 26.31 25.55 -7.86
C ASN A 35 25.88 24.28 -8.60
N ILE A 36 25.98 24.30 -9.94
CA ILE A 36 25.47 23.25 -10.83
C ILE A 36 26.28 21.93 -10.80
N ASN A 37 27.41 21.85 -10.08
CA ASN A 37 28.33 20.70 -10.16
C ASN A 37 28.54 19.93 -8.85
N ILE A 38 27.49 19.69 -8.06
CA ILE A 38 27.60 18.94 -6.80
C ILE A 38 26.51 17.85 -6.76
N THR A 39 26.92 16.58 -6.78
CA THR A 39 26.06 15.39 -6.70
C THR A 39 25.39 15.26 -5.33
N GLU A 40 24.21 14.64 -5.28
CA GLU A 40 23.38 14.43 -4.06
C GLU A 40 24.16 13.86 -2.86
N ASN A 41 25.23 13.10 -3.12
CA ASN A 41 26.12 12.53 -2.10
C ASN A 41 26.83 13.60 -1.25
N ASN A 42 27.27 14.72 -1.85
CA ASN A 42 27.99 15.77 -1.11
C ASN A 42 27.07 16.55 -0.16
N PHE A 43 25.79 16.69 -0.50
CA PHE A 43 24.80 17.35 0.37
C PHE A 43 24.58 16.54 1.65
N ILE A 44 24.37 15.23 1.49
CA ILE A 44 24.15 14.31 2.60
C ILE A 44 25.37 14.25 3.51
N ASP A 45 26.58 14.28 2.96
CA ASP A 45 27.81 14.27 3.76
C ASP A 45 27.99 15.57 4.57
N ILE A 46 27.72 16.74 3.99
CA ILE A 46 27.76 18.03 4.71
C ILE A 46 26.74 18.06 5.85
N ILE A 47 25.54 17.52 5.60
CA ILE A 47 24.48 17.44 6.59
C ILE A 47 24.83 16.49 7.74
N ARG A 48 25.40 15.33 7.41
CA ARG A 48 25.83 14.31 8.38
C ARG A 48 26.88 14.81 9.36
N GLU A 49 27.69 15.78 8.95
CA GLU A 49 28.70 16.39 9.83
C GLU A 49 28.09 17.40 10.79
N LYS A 50 26.95 18.00 10.44
CA LYS A 50 26.36 19.11 11.19
C LYS A 50 25.16 18.71 12.04
N TYR A 51 24.39 17.72 11.60
CA TYR A 51 23.16 17.29 12.26
C TYR A 51 23.15 15.80 12.54
N ASP A 52 22.55 15.44 13.67
CA ASP A 52 22.20 14.06 13.97
C ASP A 52 21.06 13.61 13.04
N ILE A 53 21.28 12.52 12.30
CA ILE A 53 20.27 11.95 11.39
C ILE A 53 19.54 10.82 12.10
N TYR A 54 18.22 10.81 12.00
CA TYR A 54 17.38 9.79 12.61
C TYR A 54 16.55 9.04 11.57
N ASN A 55 16.31 7.75 11.83
CA ASN A 55 15.30 6.98 11.11
C ASN A 55 13.92 7.23 11.74
N ILE A 56 12.98 7.80 10.97
CA ILE A 56 11.62 8.14 11.45
C ILE A 56 10.84 6.89 11.91
N ASN A 57 10.99 5.76 11.21
CA ASN A 57 10.20 4.57 11.48
C ASN A 57 10.57 3.94 12.83
N GLU A 58 11.84 4.06 13.22
CA GLU A 58 12.37 3.40 14.41
C GLU A 58 12.64 4.39 15.56
N ASN A 59 12.64 5.70 15.29
CA ASN A 59 13.05 6.75 16.24
C ASN A 59 14.45 6.46 16.83
N ILE A 60 15.37 5.99 15.98
CA ILE A 60 16.74 5.66 16.35
C ILE A 60 17.68 6.62 15.65
N LYS A 61 18.65 7.14 16.41
CA LYS A 61 19.77 7.92 15.88
C LYS A 61 20.64 7.00 15.03
N ILE A 62 20.91 7.40 13.79
CA ILE A 62 21.86 6.69 12.93
C ILE A 62 23.26 7.09 13.41
N GLU A 63 23.94 6.20 14.13
CA GLU A 63 25.34 6.42 14.51
C GLU A 63 26.23 6.26 13.28
N ASN A 64 27.18 7.17 13.11
CA ASN A 64 28.20 7.09 12.07
C ASN A 64 29.32 6.15 12.55
N ASP A 65 29.65 5.12 11.77
CA ASP A 65 30.91 4.38 11.91
C ASP A 65 32.09 5.30 11.57
N LYS A 66 32.49 6.15 12.52
CA LYS A 66 33.78 6.84 12.55
C LYS A 66 34.56 6.39 13.77
N THR A 67 34.90 5.10 13.85
CA THR A 67 36.04 4.66 14.69
C THR A 67 36.99 3.78 13.87
N PRO A 68 38.31 4.03 13.93
CA PRO A 68 39.29 3.11 13.38
C PRO A 68 39.28 1.84 14.24
N LYS A 69 39.15 0.68 13.59
CA LYS A 69 39.22 -0.68 14.15
C LYS A 69 39.99 -0.77 15.48
N SER A 70 39.27 -1.01 16.58
CA SER A 70 39.81 -1.68 17.75
C SER A 70 38.74 -2.51 18.47
N ASN A 71 38.81 -3.82 18.20
CA ASN A 71 38.37 -4.94 19.04
C ASN A 71 37.05 -4.82 19.81
N ILE A 72 35.91 -4.96 19.12
CA ILE A 72 34.67 -5.51 19.69
C ILE A 72 33.97 -6.37 18.62
N ASP A 73 33.45 -7.52 19.03
CA ASP A 73 33.06 -8.70 18.24
C ASP A 73 32.23 -8.45 16.95
N GLU A 74 32.73 -8.99 15.83
CA GLU A 74 32.24 -8.86 14.44
C GLU A 74 30.85 -9.51 14.13
N LYS A 75 29.96 -9.69 15.12
CA LYS A 75 28.66 -10.36 14.90
C LYS A 75 27.41 -9.48 15.01
N GLN A 76 27.54 -8.19 15.32
CA GLN A 76 26.35 -7.33 15.49
C GLN A 76 26.33 -6.06 14.62
N ILE A 77 27.42 -5.71 13.92
CA ILE A 77 27.56 -4.37 13.31
C ILE A 77 27.26 -4.37 11.79
N THR A 78 27.13 -5.52 11.14
CA THR A 78 26.90 -5.60 9.68
C THR A 78 25.44 -5.66 9.23
N VAL A 79 24.46 -5.55 10.15
CA VAL A 79 23.05 -5.84 9.81
C VAL A 79 22.27 -4.63 9.26
N THR A 80 22.76 -3.40 9.42
CA THR A 80 21.94 -2.20 9.20
C THR A 80 22.12 -1.47 7.86
N LEU A 81 23.23 -1.65 7.13
CA LEU A 81 23.48 -0.87 5.89
C LEU A 81 23.22 -1.63 4.58
N GLU A 82 23.35 -2.96 4.56
CA GLU A 82 23.03 -3.74 3.34
C GLU A 82 21.53 -4.00 3.16
N LYS A 83 20.75 -4.02 4.25
CA LYS A 83 19.29 -4.20 4.18
C LYS A 83 18.54 -2.99 3.64
N ILE A 84 19.10 -1.79 3.77
CA ILE A 84 18.46 -0.55 3.29
C ILE A 84 18.54 -0.44 1.76
N ASN A 85 19.56 -1.02 1.13
CA ASN A 85 19.79 -0.87 -0.31
C ASN A 85 19.18 -1.98 -1.19
N GLN A 86 18.69 -3.09 -0.61
CA GLN A 86 18.20 -4.23 -1.40
C GLN A 86 16.72 -4.56 -1.25
N GLU A 87 16.04 -4.06 -0.23
CA GLU A 87 14.59 -4.21 -0.11
C GLU A 87 13.95 -2.86 0.19
N ASN A 88 13.18 -2.35 -0.77
CA ASN A 88 12.23 -1.23 -0.66
C ASN A 88 12.71 0.15 -1.12
N GLU A 89 12.90 0.31 -2.44
CA GLU A 89 12.74 1.60 -3.15
C GLU A 89 11.35 2.27 -2.97
N LYS A 90 10.47 1.74 -2.10
CA LYS A 90 9.11 2.24 -1.84
C LYS A 90 8.94 2.92 -0.49
N GLU A 91 9.92 2.84 0.39
CA GLU A 91 9.97 3.70 1.57
C GLU A 91 11.06 4.72 1.32
N MET A 92 10.69 5.84 0.69
CA MET A 92 11.54 7.04 0.77
C MET A 92 11.80 7.30 2.25
N CYS A 93 12.99 6.96 2.73
CA CYS A 93 13.49 7.40 4.02
C CYS A 93 13.37 8.92 4.05
N LYS A 94 12.30 9.40 4.68
CA LYS A 94 12.15 10.82 5.00
C LYS A 94 13.16 11.07 6.10
N PHE A 95 14.36 11.51 5.74
CA PHE A 95 15.31 11.97 6.73
C PHE A 95 14.73 13.24 7.35
N LEU A 96 14.54 13.25 8.67
CA LEU A 96 14.22 14.46 9.41
C LEU A 96 15.53 15.07 9.91
N PHE A 97 15.66 16.38 9.77
CA PHE A 97 16.68 17.14 10.48
C PHE A 97 16.18 17.38 11.91
N GLY A 98 17.00 17.07 12.91
CA GLY A 98 16.60 17.11 14.31
C GLY A 98 15.94 15.82 14.78
N ARG A 99 15.60 15.78 16.08
CA ARG A 99 14.99 14.59 16.68
C ARG A 99 13.64 14.31 16.00
N PRO A 100 13.32 13.07 15.64
CA PRO A 100 12.01 12.78 15.07
C PRO A 100 10.95 13.00 16.17
N PRO A 101 9.71 13.33 15.79
CA PRO A 101 8.64 13.50 16.76
C PRO A 101 8.52 12.24 17.63
N PRO A 102 8.21 12.39 18.93
CA PRO A 102 8.06 11.24 19.81
C PRO A 102 7.01 10.28 19.25
N ILE A 103 7.26 8.98 19.42
CA ILE A 103 6.37 7.95 18.91
C ILE A 103 4.98 8.17 19.55
N PRO A 104 3.91 8.23 18.74
CA PRO A 104 2.56 8.30 19.28
C PRO A 104 2.34 7.16 20.28
N LEU A 105 1.82 7.48 21.47
CA LEU A 105 1.43 6.47 22.46
C LEU A 105 0.46 5.47 21.80
N LYS A 106 0.69 4.17 21.99
CA LYS A 106 -0.06 3.12 21.31
C LYS A 106 -1.51 2.97 21.83
N ASP A 107 -1.82 3.65 22.93
CA ASP A 107 -3.05 3.50 23.71
C ASP A 107 -3.85 4.80 23.78
N ASN A 108 -4.90 4.79 24.60
CA ASN A 108 -5.79 5.91 24.81
C ASN A 108 -5.02 7.16 25.23
N TYR A 109 -5.20 8.23 24.46
CA TYR A 109 -4.58 9.52 24.76
C TYR A 109 -5.43 10.23 25.79
N ASN A 110 -4.82 10.68 26.89
CA ASN A 110 -5.51 11.56 27.81
C ASN A 110 -5.18 13.02 27.48
N ILE A 111 -6.16 13.77 26.98
CA ILE A 111 -6.03 15.22 26.79
C ILE A 111 -7.02 15.89 27.75
N PHE A 112 -6.50 16.66 28.70
CA PHE A 112 -7.29 17.37 29.73
C PHE A 112 -8.20 16.47 30.59
N GLY A 113 -7.77 15.26 30.93
CA GLY A 113 -8.53 14.32 31.75
C GLY A 113 -9.49 13.42 30.95
N ILE A 114 -9.60 13.60 29.63
CA ILE A 114 -10.48 12.82 28.74
C ILE A 114 -9.64 11.81 27.98
N ASN A 115 -10.00 10.53 28.09
CA ASN A 115 -9.39 9.45 27.32
C ASN A 115 -9.99 9.44 25.89
N TYR A 116 -9.12 9.52 24.89
CA TYR A 116 -9.46 9.39 23.48
C TYR A 116 -9.03 8.01 22.99
N ASP A 117 -10.00 7.21 22.54
CA ASP A 117 -9.73 5.96 21.83
C ASP A 117 -9.19 6.29 20.41
N THR A 118 -8.15 5.58 19.99
CA THR A 118 -7.62 5.67 18.62
C THR A 118 -8.52 4.98 17.58
N ASP A 119 -9.37 4.06 18.04
CA ASP A 119 -10.34 3.35 17.20
C ASP A 119 -11.55 4.22 16.90
N ARG A 120 -11.81 4.47 15.60
CA ARG A 120 -13.06 5.09 15.13
C ARG A 120 -14.22 4.09 15.27
N LYS A 121 -14.78 3.97 16.46
CA LYS A 121 -16.04 3.27 16.68
C LYS A 121 -17.20 4.20 16.28
N VAL A 122 -18.27 3.65 15.75
CA VAL A 122 -19.51 4.41 15.55
C VAL A 122 -20.02 4.78 16.93
N GLU A 123 -20.26 6.08 17.17
CA GLU A 123 -20.83 6.54 18.44
C GLU A 123 -22.16 5.83 18.70
N GLU A 124 -22.25 5.14 19.83
CA GLU A 124 -23.46 4.42 20.21
C GLU A 124 -24.55 5.44 20.58
N LEU A 125 -25.75 5.23 20.04
CA LEU A 125 -26.92 6.00 20.46
C LEU A 125 -27.31 5.64 21.89
N GLU A 126 -27.78 6.63 22.65
CA GLU A 126 -28.38 6.41 23.96
C GLU A 126 -29.53 5.40 23.88
N PRO A 127 -29.72 4.52 24.89
CA PRO A 127 -30.71 3.44 24.84
C PRO A 127 -32.13 3.93 24.57
N ASP A 128 -32.49 5.10 25.09
CA ASP A 128 -33.81 5.71 24.92
C ASP A 128 -34.02 6.31 23.52
N ASP A 129 -32.95 6.52 22.76
CA ASP A 129 -32.96 7.06 21.40
C ASP A 129 -32.92 6.02 20.29
N ILE A 130 -32.66 4.76 20.64
CA ILE A 130 -32.65 3.65 19.69
C ILE A 130 -34.09 3.23 19.34
N LEU A 131 -34.41 3.27 18.04
CA LEU A 131 -35.72 2.88 17.49
C LEU A 131 -35.74 1.50 16.83
N TYR A 132 -34.63 0.77 16.85
CA TYR A 132 -34.48 -0.53 16.20
C TYR A 132 -33.76 -1.55 17.10
N ASP A 133 -33.95 -2.82 16.82
CA ASP A 133 -33.36 -3.89 17.61
C ASP A 133 -32.00 -4.30 17.03
N ASN A 134 -30.93 -4.12 17.82
CA ASN A 134 -29.55 -4.51 17.46
C ASN A 134 -29.41 -6.03 17.20
N LYS A 135 -30.33 -6.87 17.70
CA LYS A 135 -30.30 -8.32 17.50
C LYS A 135 -30.82 -8.74 16.12
N LYS A 136 -31.53 -7.85 15.42
CA LYS A 136 -32.13 -8.13 14.11
C LYS A 136 -31.21 -7.68 12.97
N ASN A 137 -31.55 -8.09 11.76
CA ASN A 137 -30.82 -7.69 10.57
C ASN A 137 -30.97 -6.17 10.33
N TYR A 138 -29.86 -5.45 10.39
CA TYR A 138 -29.79 -4.00 10.13
C TYR A 138 -30.48 -3.58 8.83
N LYS A 139 -30.46 -4.41 7.78
CA LYS A 139 -31.13 -4.10 6.50
C LYS A 139 -32.64 -4.09 6.61
N GLU A 140 -33.22 -5.04 7.33
CA GLU A 140 -34.67 -5.15 7.51
C GLU A 140 -35.18 -4.02 8.41
N GLU A 141 -34.43 -3.74 9.49
CA GLU A 141 -34.72 -2.62 10.37
C GLU A 141 -34.60 -1.27 9.66
N PHE A 142 -33.61 -1.10 8.78
CA PHE A 142 -33.51 0.09 7.93
C PHE A 142 -34.77 0.28 7.06
N ILE A 143 -35.26 -0.79 6.43
CA ILE A 143 -36.47 -0.73 5.60
C ILE A 143 -37.69 -0.37 6.45
N ARG A 144 -37.82 -0.96 7.66
CA ARG A 144 -38.91 -0.66 8.60
C ARG A 144 -38.90 0.80 9.03
N LEU A 145 -37.75 1.30 9.47
CA LEU A 145 -37.56 2.70 9.87
C LEU A 145 -37.77 3.66 8.71
N TYR A 146 -37.36 3.28 7.50
CA TYR A 146 -37.54 4.11 6.32
C TYR A 146 -39.02 4.27 5.94
N LYS A 147 -39.84 3.22 6.10
CA LYS A 147 -41.30 3.34 5.96
C LYS A 147 -41.86 4.34 6.98
N MET A 148 -41.47 4.19 8.25
CA MET A 148 -41.89 5.10 9.32
C MET A 148 -41.43 6.55 9.09
N TYR A 149 -40.24 6.73 8.52
CA TYR A 149 -39.71 8.03 8.09
C TYR A 149 -40.60 8.66 7.02
N LYS A 150 -40.97 7.90 5.99
CA LYS A 150 -41.86 8.39 4.92
C LYS A 150 -43.22 8.79 5.46
N ASP A 151 -43.82 7.98 6.31
CA ASP A 151 -45.14 8.24 6.88
C ASP A 151 -45.11 9.52 7.75
N CYS A 152 -44.06 9.67 8.57
CA CYS A 152 -43.83 10.87 9.38
C CYS A 152 -43.56 12.12 8.52
N PHE A 153 -42.81 11.97 7.42
CA PHE A 153 -42.54 13.06 6.47
C PHE A 153 -43.80 13.57 5.78
N PHE A 154 -44.67 12.67 5.30
CA PHE A 154 -45.95 13.08 4.70
C PHE A 154 -46.90 13.66 5.73
N SER A 155 -46.95 13.10 6.95
CA SER A 155 -47.75 13.66 8.04
C SER A 155 -47.32 15.08 8.39
N LEU A 156 -46.00 15.36 8.39
CA LEU A 156 -45.48 16.71 8.59
C LEU A 156 -45.86 17.65 7.45
N PHE A 157 -45.78 17.18 6.21
CA PHE A 157 -46.18 17.98 5.05
C PHE A 157 -47.67 18.34 5.11
N ASP A 158 -48.53 17.38 5.45
CA ASP A 158 -49.97 17.60 5.62
C ASP A 158 -50.26 18.57 6.78
N ASP A 159 -49.54 18.48 7.89
CA ASP A 159 -49.72 19.38 9.04
C ASP A 159 -49.29 20.83 8.72
N ILE A 160 -48.19 21.01 7.96
CA ILE A 160 -47.73 22.31 7.47
C ILE A 160 -48.78 22.94 6.54
N VAL A 161 -49.28 22.17 5.56
CA VAL A 161 -50.30 22.64 4.61
C VAL A 161 -51.60 23.01 5.32
N ASN A 162 -51.99 22.23 6.33
CA ASN A 162 -53.21 22.46 7.12
C ASN A 162 -53.01 23.43 8.30
N THR A 163 -51.83 24.04 8.43
CA THR A 163 -51.49 25.03 9.48
C THR A 163 -51.80 24.55 10.91
N ARG A 164 -51.50 23.28 11.21
CA ARG A 164 -51.68 22.71 12.55
C ARG A 164 -50.47 23.04 13.43
N LYS A 165 -50.68 23.27 14.73
CA LYS A 165 -49.60 23.66 15.68
C LYS A 165 -48.67 22.50 16.11
N ASN A 166 -48.77 21.32 15.49
CA ASN A 166 -48.03 20.13 15.89
C ASN A 166 -46.70 19.93 15.13
N ASP A 167 -46.33 20.85 14.25
CA ASP A 167 -45.12 20.73 13.41
C ASP A 167 -43.86 20.45 14.23
N LYS A 168 -43.71 21.08 15.40
CA LYS A 168 -42.52 20.94 16.24
C LYS A 168 -42.32 19.52 16.77
N THR A 169 -43.39 18.81 17.13
CA THR A 169 -43.29 17.43 17.66
C THR A 169 -43.01 16.44 16.54
N LEU A 170 -43.65 16.61 15.39
CA LEU A 170 -43.40 15.81 14.19
C LEU A 170 -41.97 16.01 13.66
N ILE A 171 -41.45 17.23 13.65
CA ILE A 171 -40.05 17.52 13.29
C ILE A 171 -39.10 16.80 14.26
N LYS A 172 -39.35 16.85 15.58
CA LYS A 172 -38.50 16.16 16.56
C LYS A 172 -38.52 14.64 16.34
N GLN A 173 -39.68 14.07 16.04
CA GLN A 173 -39.82 12.65 15.71
C GLN A 173 -39.09 12.29 14.41
N LEU A 174 -39.22 13.13 13.37
CA LEU A 174 -38.53 12.95 12.10
C LEU A 174 -37.00 12.95 12.26
N ILE A 175 -36.47 13.90 13.04
CA ILE A 175 -35.04 13.97 13.37
C ILE A 175 -34.60 12.69 14.08
N LYS A 176 -35.36 12.22 15.07
CA LYS A 176 -35.04 10.97 15.78
C LYS A 176 -34.97 9.77 14.84
N ILE A 177 -35.94 9.62 13.92
CA ILE A 177 -35.95 8.54 12.92
C ILE A 177 -34.76 8.68 11.96
N HIS A 178 -34.46 9.91 11.51
CA HIS A 178 -33.34 10.17 10.61
C HIS A 178 -31.99 9.82 11.23
N THR A 179 -31.75 10.22 12.49
CA THR A 179 -30.52 9.86 13.23
C THR A 179 -30.38 8.35 13.36
N ASN A 180 -31.48 7.63 13.64
CA ASN A 180 -31.48 6.17 13.70
C ASN A 180 -31.14 5.52 12.35
N LEU A 181 -31.71 6.02 11.25
CA LEU A 181 -31.37 5.56 9.89
C LEU A 181 -29.89 5.78 9.59
N PHE A 182 -29.34 6.95 9.95
CA PHE A 182 -27.94 7.26 9.75
C PHE A 182 -27.02 6.35 10.57
N HIS A 183 -27.37 6.07 11.83
CA HIS A 183 -26.61 5.16 12.68
C HIS A 183 -26.59 3.73 12.10
N ILE A 184 -27.72 3.22 11.59
CA ILE A 184 -27.75 1.92 10.90
C ILE A 184 -26.81 1.92 9.67
N LEU A 185 -26.79 3.00 8.88
CA LEU A 185 -25.88 3.12 7.73
C LEU A 185 -24.41 3.17 8.16
N ALA A 186 -24.11 3.86 9.26
CA ALA A 186 -22.76 3.90 9.82
C ALA A 186 -22.28 2.49 10.21
N ASN A 187 -23.15 1.69 10.84
CA ASN A 187 -22.84 0.29 11.17
C ASN A 187 -22.70 -0.59 9.91
N LEU A 188 -23.54 -0.39 8.90
CA LEU A 188 -23.43 -1.12 7.63
C LEU A 188 -22.15 -0.77 6.84
N ARG A 189 -21.56 0.41 7.05
CA ARG A 189 -20.33 0.86 6.39
C ARG A 189 -19.12 -0.02 6.71
N TYR A 190 -19.05 -0.53 7.94
CA TYR A 190 -18.00 -1.47 8.33
C TYR A 190 -18.07 -2.76 7.50
N HIS A 191 -19.25 -3.38 7.44
CA HIS A 191 -19.48 -4.58 6.63
C HIS A 191 -19.27 -4.34 5.14
N GLN A 192 -19.66 -3.17 4.62
CA GLN A 192 -19.38 -2.78 3.23
C GLN A 192 -17.88 -2.72 2.95
N THR A 193 -17.10 -2.15 3.86
CA THR A 193 -15.64 -2.03 3.72
C THR A 193 -14.98 -3.41 3.67
N ILE A 194 -15.37 -4.32 4.55
CA ILE A 194 -14.90 -5.72 4.53
C ILE A 194 -15.24 -6.38 3.19
N ASN A 195 -16.49 -6.25 2.73
CA ASN A 195 -16.91 -6.84 1.46
C ASN A 195 -16.14 -6.27 0.26
N ASN A 196 -15.82 -4.98 0.27
CA ASN A 196 -14.98 -4.36 -0.75
C ASN A 196 -13.57 -4.94 -0.76
N ILE A 197 -12.94 -5.09 0.41
CA ILE A 197 -11.62 -5.71 0.54
C ILE A 197 -11.66 -7.15 0.01
N ILE A 198 -12.66 -7.95 0.41
CA ILE A 198 -12.85 -9.30 -0.09
C ILE A 198 -12.98 -9.32 -1.62
N ASN A 199 -13.73 -8.39 -2.20
CA ASN A 199 -13.91 -8.31 -3.65
C ASN A 199 -12.59 -7.98 -4.35
N ILE A 200 -11.81 -7.01 -3.84
CA ILE A 200 -10.49 -6.66 -4.36
C ILE A 200 -9.57 -7.88 -4.34
N LEU A 201 -9.50 -8.59 -3.22
CA LEU A 201 -8.68 -9.80 -3.08
C LEU A 201 -9.10 -10.90 -4.07
N LYS A 202 -10.41 -11.12 -4.24
CA LYS A 202 -10.93 -12.06 -5.24
C LYS A 202 -10.51 -11.68 -6.67
N ILE A 203 -10.57 -10.40 -7.01
CA ILE A 203 -10.14 -9.89 -8.32
C ILE A 203 -8.63 -10.12 -8.51
N GLN A 204 -7.81 -9.86 -7.49
CA GLN A 204 -6.37 -10.08 -7.54
C GLN A 204 -6.03 -11.56 -7.77
N ILE A 205 -6.70 -12.47 -7.05
CA ILE A 205 -6.52 -13.91 -7.25
C ILE A 205 -6.89 -14.32 -8.67
N LYS A 206 -8.03 -13.84 -9.19
CA LYS A 206 -8.43 -14.12 -10.59
C LYS A 206 -7.42 -13.61 -11.61
N ARG A 207 -6.87 -12.40 -11.41
CA ARG A 207 -5.83 -11.85 -12.29
C ARG A 207 -4.56 -12.71 -12.26
N ARG A 208 -4.14 -13.17 -11.07
CA ARG A 208 -2.98 -14.06 -10.92
C ARG A 208 -3.22 -15.42 -11.62
N GLN A 209 -4.41 -15.97 -11.50
CA GLN A 209 -4.79 -17.21 -12.18
C GLN A 209 -4.71 -17.07 -13.70
N ILE A 210 -5.29 -15.99 -14.26
CA ILE A 210 -5.22 -15.71 -15.70
C ILE A 210 -3.78 -15.55 -16.18
N ALA A 211 -2.92 -14.91 -15.40
CA ALA A 211 -1.50 -14.76 -15.75
C ALA A 211 -0.78 -16.13 -15.80
N ILE A 212 -1.05 -17.00 -14.83
CA ILE A 212 -0.51 -18.37 -14.81
C ILE A 212 -0.99 -19.16 -16.02
N ASP A 213 -2.28 -19.08 -16.37
CA ASP A 213 -2.82 -19.82 -17.51
C ASP A 213 -2.25 -19.30 -18.84
N LYS A 214 -2.01 -17.99 -18.97
CA LYS A 214 -1.28 -17.41 -20.11
C LYS A 214 0.16 -17.95 -20.20
N MET A 215 0.87 -18.05 -19.08
CA MET A 215 2.22 -18.62 -19.03
C MET A 215 2.22 -20.10 -19.45
N LYS A 216 1.25 -20.89 -18.96
CA LYS A 216 1.10 -22.30 -19.35
C LYS A 216 0.87 -22.46 -20.86
N ILE A 217 -0.03 -21.66 -21.43
CA ILE A 217 -0.29 -21.67 -22.88
C ILE A 217 0.98 -21.31 -23.65
N SER A 218 1.72 -20.28 -23.22
CA SER A 218 3.00 -19.90 -23.85
C SER A 218 4.02 -21.03 -23.81
N LEU A 219 4.21 -21.68 -22.66
CA LEU A 219 5.11 -22.82 -22.50
C LEU A 219 4.70 -24.02 -23.38
N PHE A 220 3.41 -24.32 -23.43
CA PHE A 220 2.88 -25.38 -24.29
C PHE A 220 3.14 -25.10 -25.77
N ASN A 221 2.98 -23.86 -26.21
CA ASN A 221 3.29 -23.45 -27.58
C ASN A 221 4.78 -23.60 -27.90
N VAL A 222 5.67 -23.19 -26.98
CA VAL A 222 7.13 -23.38 -27.14
C VAL A 222 7.48 -24.87 -27.21
N TYR A 223 6.89 -25.69 -26.34
CA TYR A 223 7.10 -27.14 -26.36
C TYR A 223 6.66 -27.76 -27.69
N ASN A 224 5.47 -27.42 -28.19
CA ASN A 224 4.98 -27.90 -29.48
C ASN A 224 5.88 -27.47 -30.63
N TYR A 225 6.39 -26.23 -30.59
CA TYR A 225 7.34 -25.76 -31.59
C TYR A 225 8.65 -26.54 -31.54
N ILE A 226 9.24 -26.75 -30.37
CA ILE A 226 10.45 -27.55 -30.21
C ILE A 226 10.22 -28.98 -30.71
N TYR A 227 9.09 -29.60 -30.35
CA TYR A 227 8.72 -30.93 -30.79
C TYR A 227 8.56 -31.01 -32.32
N PHE A 228 7.89 -30.03 -32.93
CA PHE A 228 7.77 -29.91 -34.38
C PHE A 228 9.15 -29.79 -35.04
N VAL A 229 10.02 -28.94 -34.51
CA VAL A 229 11.38 -28.75 -35.01
C VAL A 229 12.17 -30.06 -34.92
N GLN A 230 12.19 -30.73 -33.76
CA GLN A 230 12.89 -32.00 -33.57
C GLN A 230 12.39 -33.10 -34.51
N THR A 231 11.08 -33.26 -34.65
CA THR A 231 10.50 -34.27 -35.56
C THR A 231 10.82 -33.99 -37.03
N ASN A 232 10.80 -32.72 -37.45
CA ASN A 232 11.18 -32.36 -38.82
C ASN A 232 12.68 -32.49 -39.07
N PHE A 233 13.54 -32.13 -38.13
CA PHE A 233 15.00 -32.35 -38.26
C PHE A 233 15.34 -33.85 -38.30
N SER A 234 14.70 -34.68 -37.49
CA SER A 234 14.88 -36.14 -37.55
C SER A 234 14.40 -36.73 -38.88
N LYS A 235 13.27 -36.27 -39.42
CA LYS A 235 12.79 -36.68 -40.76
C LYS A 235 13.71 -36.22 -41.89
N ASN A 236 14.21 -34.98 -41.84
CA ASN A 236 15.15 -34.47 -42.85
C ASN A 236 16.49 -35.23 -42.83
N ASN A 237 16.95 -35.62 -41.64
CA ASN A 237 18.16 -36.45 -41.51
C ASN A 237 17.93 -37.89 -42.01
N MET A 238 16.74 -38.47 -41.80
CA MET A 238 16.38 -39.76 -42.43
C MET A 238 16.35 -39.67 -43.97
N ILE A 239 15.74 -38.63 -44.54
CA ILE A 239 15.64 -38.45 -46.00
C ILE A 239 17.04 -38.25 -46.64
N LYS A 240 17.94 -37.51 -45.97
CA LYS A 240 19.34 -37.38 -46.44
C LYS A 240 20.08 -38.72 -46.37
N ASN A 241 19.86 -39.51 -45.34
CA ASN A 241 20.48 -40.83 -45.21
C ASN A 241 19.95 -41.81 -46.26
N GLU A 242 18.64 -41.84 -46.53
CA GLU A 242 18.06 -42.64 -47.61
C GLU A 242 18.60 -42.24 -48.99
N ARG A 243 18.70 -40.94 -49.28
CA ARG A 243 19.31 -40.46 -50.55
C ARG A 243 20.78 -40.87 -50.68
N ASN A 244 21.53 -40.86 -49.58
CA ASN A 244 22.92 -41.31 -49.57
C ASN A 244 23.05 -42.84 -49.72
N ILE A 245 22.14 -43.61 -49.14
CA ILE A 245 22.06 -45.08 -49.32
C ILE A 245 21.68 -45.43 -50.77
N LEU A 246 20.72 -44.72 -51.37
CA LEU A 246 20.34 -44.87 -52.78
C LEU A 246 21.48 -44.51 -53.74
N LYS A 247 22.26 -43.46 -53.46
CA LYS A 247 23.46 -43.12 -54.24
C LYS A 247 24.55 -44.18 -54.12
N ARG A 248 24.79 -44.72 -52.91
CA ARG A 248 25.75 -45.82 -52.71
C ARG A 248 25.32 -47.10 -53.44
N LYS A 249 24.02 -47.44 -53.44
CA LYS A 249 23.50 -48.59 -54.20
C LYS A 249 23.61 -48.40 -55.72
N LYS A 250 23.38 -47.19 -56.24
CA LYS A 250 23.58 -46.91 -57.67
C LYS A 250 25.04 -47.03 -58.10
N ASN A 251 25.97 -46.50 -57.30
CA ASN A 251 27.41 -46.58 -57.60
C ASN A 251 27.98 -48.01 -57.49
N ALA A 252 27.37 -48.87 -56.64
CA ALA A 252 27.74 -50.28 -56.56
C ALA A 252 27.21 -51.09 -57.76
N HIS A 253 26.09 -50.66 -58.37
CA HIS A 253 25.51 -51.36 -59.52
C HIS A 253 26.27 -51.03 -60.82
N THR A 254 26.69 -49.79 -61.03
CA THR A 254 27.53 -49.39 -62.18
C THR A 254 28.95 -49.97 -62.11
N HIS A 255 29.46 -50.32 -60.93
CA HIS A 255 30.75 -51.01 -60.83
C HIS A 255 30.68 -52.50 -61.21
N MET A 256 29.53 -53.16 -61.02
CA MET A 256 29.35 -54.57 -61.45
C MET A 256 28.94 -54.71 -62.93
N GLU A 257 28.41 -53.67 -63.56
CA GLU A 257 28.17 -53.67 -65.02
C GLU A 257 29.47 -53.48 -65.81
N ASN A 258 30.43 -52.71 -65.29
CA ASN A 258 31.72 -52.50 -65.96
C ASN A 258 32.73 -53.66 -65.82
N GLU A 259 32.51 -54.61 -64.89
CA GLU A 259 33.35 -55.83 -64.78
C GLU A 259 32.86 -56.99 -65.67
N ASN A 260 31.67 -56.89 -66.27
CA ASN A 260 31.12 -57.93 -67.16
C ASN A 260 31.25 -57.60 -68.66
N GLU A 261 31.88 -56.48 -69.03
CA GLU A 261 32.17 -56.10 -70.42
C GLU A 261 33.67 -56.28 -70.81
N GLU A 262 34.51 -56.79 -69.89
CA GLU A 262 35.96 -57.02 -70.13
C GLU A 262 36.40 -58.50 -70.07
N GLU A 263 35.50 -59.48 -70.25
CA GLU A 263 35.87 -60.89 -70.54
C GLU A 263 35.61 -61.28 -72.01
#